data_AF-A0A544VQ87-F1
#
_entry.id   AF-A0A544VQ87-F1
#
_cell.length_a   1.000
_cell.length_b   1.000
_cell.length_c   1.000
_cell.angle_alpha   90.00
_cell.angle_beta   90.00
_cell.angle_gamma   90.00
#
_symmetry.space_group_name_H-M   'P 1'
#
loop_
_entity.id
_entity.type
_entity.pdbx_description
1 polymer ?
#
loop_
_entity_poly.entity_id
_entity_poly.type
_entity_poly.pdbx_seq_one_letter_code
_entity_poly.pdbx_strand_id
1 'polypeptide(L)'
;LQDAVPMTLGQEFGTYAVMVGEDADRLGEALVLIAEINLGGTAIGTGLNAHLDYAKLACEELCVITELPLVTASNLVEATQDVGAFVQLSGVLKRTAVKLSKICNDLRLLSSGPRAGFGEINLPAVQAGSSIMPGKV
;
A
#
# COMPACT_ATOMS: atom_id res chain seq x y z
N LEU A 1 -3.62 -11.81 -26.14
CA LEU A 1 -4.04 -13.11 -25.58
C LEU A 1 -3.88 -14.14 -26.69
N GLN A 2 -2.72 -14.78 -26.77
CA GLN A 2 -2.37 -15.80 -27.77
C GLN A 2 -1.78 -16.99 -27.02
N ASP A 3 -1.87 -18.18 -27.60
CA ASP A 3 -1.30 -19.39 -27.00
C ASP A 3 0.22 -19.26 -26.86
N ALA A 4 0.76 -19.81 -25.77
CA ALA A 4 2.18 -19.75 -25.43
C ALA A 4 2.70 -21.15 -25.05
N VAL A 5 3.69 -21.23 -24.15
CA VAL A 5 4.20 -22.50 -23.60
C VAL A 5 3.54 -22.82 -22.26
N PRO A 6 3.49 -24.11 -21.86
CA PRO A 6 2.87 -24.50 -20.60
C PRO A 6 3.56 -23.91 -19.37
N MET A 7 2.77 -23.64 -18.34
CA MET A 7 3.20 -23.39 -16.96
C MET A 7 2.19 -24.00 -15.99
N THR A 8 2.57 -24.16 -14.72
CA THR A 8 1.65 -24.63 -13.68
C THR A 8 0.88 -23.45 -13.08
N LEU A 9 -0.36 -23.70 -12.65
CA LEU A 9 -1.16 -22.69 -11.91
C LEU A 9 -0.45 -22.23 -10.62
N GLY A 10 0.35 -23.10 -10.01
CA GLY A 10 1.18 -22.75 -8.85
C GLY A 10 2.26 -21.72 -9.17
N GLN A 11 2.87 -21.76 -10.37
CA GLN A 11 3.82 -20.73 -10.82
C GLN A 11 3.13 -19.38 -11.04
N GLU A 12 1.91 -19.39 -11.58
CA GLU A 12 1.12 -18.17 -11.79
C GLU A 12 0.73 -17.52 -10.45
N PHE A 13 0.11 -18.28 -9.54
CA PHE A 13 -0.28 -17.77 -8.23
C PHE A 13 0.92 -17.44 -7.34
N GLY A 14 2.04 -18.17 -7.49
CA GLY A 14 3.30 -17.83 -6.85
C GLY A 14 3.81 -16.45 -7.27
N THR A 15 3.62 -16.08 -8.54
CA THR A 15 3.96 -14.73 -9.03
C THR A 15 3.09 -13.66 -8.37
N TYR A 16 1.79 -13.93 -8.15
CA TYR A 16 0.92 -13.00 -7.44
C TYR A 16 1.37 -12.79 -5.99
N ALA A 17 1.74 -13.87 -5.30
CA ALA A 17 2.26 -13.81 -3.94
C ALA A 17 3.55 -12.97 -3.86
N VAL A 18 4.50 -13.19 -4.78
CA VAL A 18 5.73 -12.38 -4.87
C VAL A 18 5.41 -10.91 -5.11
N MET A 19 4.53 -10.59 -6.07
CA MET A 19 4.17 -9.20 -6.37
C MET A 19 3.60 -8.45 -5.15
N VAL A 20 2.75 -9.12 -4.36
CA VAL A 20 2.16 -8.56 -3.14
C VAL A 20 3.21 -8.44 -2.03
N GLY A 21 4.06 -9.45 -1.85
CA GLY A 21 5.15 -9.42 -0.86
C GLY A 21 6.12 -8.27 -1.08
N GLU A 22 6.59 -8.08 -2.31
CA GLU A 22 7.46 -6.95 -2.67
C GLU A 22 6.83 -5.59 -2.39
N ASP A 23 5.52 -5.46 -2.60
CA ASP A 23 4.79 -4.22 -2.36
C ASP A 23 4.59 -3.95 -0.86
N ALA A 24 4.43 -5.00 -0.05
CA ALA A 24 4.44 -4.87 1.40
C ALA A 24 5.80 -4.36 1.89
N ASP A 25 6.92 -4.86 1.33
CA ASP A 25 8.25 -4.36 1.65
C ASP A 25 8.42 -2.89 1.29
N ARG A 26 7.94 -2.48 0.09
CA ARG A 26 7.99 -1.07 -0.33
C ARG A 26 7.16 -0.15 0.56
N LEU A 27 5.99 -0.62 1.02
CA LEU A 27 5.18 0.11 1.97
C LEU A 27 5.91 0.26 3.31
N GLY A 28 6.57 -0.80 3.79
CA GLY A 28 7.40 -0.75 4.99
C GLY A 28 8.50 0.33 4.90
N GLU A 29 9.19 0.43 3.76
CA GLU A 29 10.18 1.49 3.52
C GLU A 29 9.55 2.89 3.52
N ALA A 30 8.39 3.06 2.90
CA ALA A 30 7.69 4.36 2.87
C ALA A 30 7.16 4.77 4.25
N LEU A 31 6.80 3.82 5.12
CA LEU A 31 6.39 4.07 6.49
C LEU A 31 7.52 4.69 7.33
N VAL A 32 8.78 4.30 7.08
CA VAL A 32 9.94 4.88 7.78
C VAL A 32 10.05 6.38 7.49
N LEU A 33 9.75 6.80 6.26
CA LEU A 33 9.87 8.21 5.86
C LEU A 33 8.80 9.11 6.50
N ILE A 34 7.60 8.60 6.68
CA ILE A 34 6.52 9.37 7.33
C ILE A 34 6.58 9.32 8.87
N ALA A 35 7.49 8.50 9.44
CA ALA A 35 7.75 8.47 10.88
C ALA A 35 8.64 9.63 11.33
N GLU A 36 9.30 10.32 10.40
CA GLU A 36 9.99 11.58 10.67
C GLU A 36 8.97 12.72 10.83
N ILE A 37 9.01 13.41 11.98
CA ILE A 37 8.06 14.47 12.34
C ILE A 37 8.78 15.80 12.63
N ASN A 38 8.09 16.91 12.36
CA ASN A 38 8.59 18.27 12.59
C ASN A 38 8.20 18.86 13.96
N LEU A 39 7.82 18.02 14.92
CA LEU A 39 7.38 18.45 16.25
C LEU A 39 8.49 19.26 16.94
N GLY A 40 8.12 20.44 17.45
CA GLY A 40 9.07 21.39 18.02
C GLY A 40 9.57 22.45 17.02
N GLY A 41 9.26 22.34 15.72
CA GLY A 41 9.57 23.37 14.72
C GLY A 41 8.76 24.66 14.87
N THR A 42 7.63 24.59 15.59
CA THR A 42 6.66 25.68 15.81
C THR A 42 6.12 26.24 14.50
N ALA A 43 6.19 27.57 14.27
CA ALA A 43 5.50 28.20 13.14
C ALA A 43 6.17 27.94 11.77
N ILE A 44 7.50 27.90 11.74
CA ILE A 44 8.29 27.86 10.49
C ILE A 44 9.55 26.96 10.60
N GLY A 45 9.59 26.08 11.60
CA GLY A 45 10.72 25.19 11.83
C GLY A 45 11.87 25.76 12.65
N THR A 46 11.82 27.04 13.06
CA THR A 46 12.89 27.67 13.84
C THR A 46 12.88 27.31 15.32
N GLY A 47 11.81 26.69 15.81
CA GLY A 47 11.64 26.39 17.24
C GLY A 47 11.36 27.63 18.09
N LEU A 48 10.99 28.77 17.48
CA LEU A 48 10.66 29.98 18.23
C LEU A 48 9.52 29.69 19.22
N ASN A 49 9.71 30.08 20.48
CA ASN A 49 8.82 29.83 21.62
C ASN A 49 8.71 28.36 22.09
N ALA A 50 9.52 27.44 21.55
CA ALA A 50 9.69 26.11 22.13
C ALA A 50 10.85 26.10 23.13
N HIS A 51 10.70 25.36 24.23
CA HIS A 51 11.83 25.06 25.10
C HIS A 51 12.83 24.15 24.37
N LEU A 52 14.13 24.26 24.65
CA LEU A 52 15.17 23.46 23.98
C LEU A 52 14.94 21.95 24.10
N ASP A 53 14.43 21.51 25.25
CA ASP A 53 14.13 20.10 25.51
C ASP A 53 12.77 19.64 24.96
N TYR A 54 11.90 20.55 24.50
CA TYR A 54 10.51 20.25 24.17
C TYR A 54 10.40 19.21 23.06
N ALA A 55 11.10 19.39 21.94
CA ALA A 55 10.97 18.51 20.77
C ALA A 55 11.29 17.06 21.12
N LYS A 56 12.41 16.85 21.83
CA LYS A 56 12.86 15.54 22.27
C LYS A 56 11.85 14.89 23.22
N LEU A 57 11.52 15.58 24.32
CA LEU A 57 10.61 15.02 25.35
C LEU A 57 9.22 14.76 24.78
N ALA A 58 8.69 15.67 23.96
CA ALA A 58 7.38 15.49 23.34
C ALA A 58 7.37 14.34 22.33
N CYS A 59 8.46 14.13 21.57
CA CYS A 59 8.58 12.98 20.68
C CYS A 59 8.67 11.66 21.47
N GLU A 60 9.44 11.62 22.56
CA GLU A 60 9.54 10.44 23.43
C GLU A 60 8.16 10.06 24.00
N GLU A 61 7.42 11.02 24.55
CA GLU A 61 6.06 10.81 25.05
C GLU A 61 5.08 10.40 23.94
N LEU A 62 5.21 10.98 22.75
CA LEU A 62 4.36 10.62 21.60
C LEU A 62 4.61 9.18 21.15
N CYS A 63 5.87 8.72 21.14
CA CYS A 63 6.21 7.32 20.88
C CYS A 63 5.59 6.38 21.93
N VAL A 64 5.57 6.76 23.22
CA VAL A 64 4.93 5.98 24.28
C VAL A 64 3.42 5.89 24.09
N ILE A 65 2.76 7.00 23.73
CA ILE A 65 1.29 7.04 23.56
C ILE A 65 0.86 6.27 22.31
N THR A 66 1.60 6.43 21.21
CA THR A 66 1.18 5.91 19.90
C THR A 66 1.74 4.53 19.59
N GLU A 67 2.76 4.09 20.32
CA GLU A 67 3.55 2.90 20.02
C GLU A 67 4.20 2.94 18.61
N LEU A 68 4.34 4.14 18.04
CA LEU A 68 4.97 4.35 16.74
C LEU A 68 6.44 4.76 16.91
N PRO A 69 7.35 4.32 16.01
CA PRO A 69 8.77 4.65 16.07
C PRO A 69 9.06 6.03 15.47
N LEU A 70 8.45 7.07 16.03
CA LEU A 70 8.58 8.44 15.53
C LEU A 70 9.96 9.02 15.86
N VAL A 71 10.48 9.86 14.96
CA VAL A 71 11.75 10.56 15.13
C VAL A 71 11.60 12.04 14.77
N THR A 72 12.25 12.93 15.52
CA THR A 72 12.29 14.35 15.16
C THR A 72 13.19 14.57 13.94
N ALA A 73 12.70 15.34 12.97
CA ALA A 73 13.46 15.67 11.76
C ALA A 73 14.79 16.36 12.07
N SER A 74 15.82 16.02 11.29
CA SER A 74 17.16 16.59 11.44
C SER A 74 17.21 18.10 11.14
N ASN A 75 16.28 18.59 10.30
CA ASN A 75 16.11 20.00 9.98
C ASN A 75 14.62 20.37 10.00
N LEU A 76 14.21 21.04 11.07
CA LEU A 76 12.81 21.41 11.28
C LEU A 76 12.31 22.49 10.30
N VAL A 77 13.19 23.34 9.75
CA VAL A 77 12.83 24.34 8.72
C VAL A 77 12.50 23.65 7.39
N GLU A 78 13.22 22.59 7.06
CA GLU A 78 12.95 21.77 5.87
C GLU A 78 11.68 20.93 6.09
N ALA A 79 11.58 20.21 7.20
CA ALA A 79 10.43 19.36 7.52
C ALA A 79 9.10 20.12 7.76
N THR A 80 9.14 21.44 7.94
CA THR A 80 7.92 22.27 8.01
C THR A 80 7.28 22.52 6.64
N GLN A 81 8.05 22.39 5.56
CA GLN A 81 7.60 22.68 4.20
C GLN A 81 7.71 21.48 3.25
N ASP A 82 8.51 20.46 3.58
CA ASP A 82 8.63 19.27 2.75
C ASP A 82 7.42 18.34 2.90
N VAL A 83 6.90 17.90 1.76
CA VAL A 83 5.83 16.92 1.63
C VAL A 83 6.26 15.71 0.80
N GLY A 84 7.56 15.57 0.53
CA GLY A 84 8.15 14.52 -0.29
C GLY A 84 7.81 13.11 0.20
N ALA A 85 7.81 12.88 1.52
CA ALA A 85 7.44 11.60 2.11
C ALA A 85 6.01 11.17 1.72
N PHE A 86 5.05 12.10 1.71
CA PHE A 86 3.67 11.80 1.29
C PHE A 86 3.55 11.52 -0.21
N VAL A 87 4.33 12.21 -1.04
CA VAL A 87 4.39 11.95 -2.48
C VAL A 87 4.95 10.55 -2.74
N GLN A 88 6.01 10.16 -2.03
CA GLN A 88 6.58 8.82 -2.15
C GLN A 88 5.60 7.74 -1.69
N LEU A 89 4.95 7.93 -0.54
CA LEU A 89 3.90 7.02 -0.05
C LEU A 89 2.79 6.82 -1.09
N SER A 90 2.28 7.92 -1.65
CA SER A 90 1.25 7.88 -2.70
C SER A 90 1.75 7.14 -3.96
N GLY A 91 3.01 7.32 -4.33
CA GLY A 91 3.65 6.58 -5.42
C GLY A 91 3.68 5.06 -5.17
N VAL A 92 4.04 4.65 -3.96
CA VAL A 92 4.05 3.24 -3.55
C VAL A 92 2.62 2.66 -3.57
N LEU A 93 1.65 3.37 -2.99
CA LEU A 93 0.24 2.96 -3.01
C LEU A 93 -0.30 2.78 -4.44
N LYS A 94 0.03 3.71 -5.34
CA LYS A 94 -0.35 3.62 -6.76
C LYS A 94 0.25 2.37 -7.42
N ARG A 95 1.52 2.07 -7.15
CA ARG A 95 2.18 0.85 -7.65
C ARG A 95 1.44 -0.40 -7.17
N THR A 96 1.13 -0.48 -5.88
CA THR A 96 0.37 -1.60 -5.30
C THR A 96 -1.00 -1.75 -5.95
N ALA A 97 -1.72 -0.64 -6.16
CA ALA A 97 -3.03 -0.65 -6.81
C ALA A 97 -2.98 -1.19 -8.25
N VAL A 98 -1.95 -0.84 -9.02
CA VAL A 98 -1.78 -1.35 -10.40
C VAL A 98 -1.54 -2.86 -10.41
N LYS A 99 -0.69 -3.38 -9.52
CA LYS A 99 -0.43 -4.82 -9.39
C LYS A 99 -1.68 -5.59 -8.93
N LEU A 100 -2.41 -5.08 -7.94
CA LEU A 100 -3.68 -5.66 -7.49
C LEU A 100 -4.73 -5.67 -8.61
N SER A 101 -4.86 -4.56 -9.36
CA SER A 101 -5.78 -4.49 -10.50
C SER A 101 -5.45 -5.55 -11.56
N LYS A 102 -4.16 -5.75 -11.86
CA LYS A 102 -3.70 -6.82 -12.76
C LYS A 102 -4.12 -8.20 -12.24
N ILE A 103 -3.84 -8.53 -10.98
CA ILE A 103 -4.22 -9.82 -10.38
C ILE A 103 -5.74 -10.04 -10.48
N CYS A 104 -6.54 -9.03 -10.12
CA CYS A 104 -8.00 -9.10 -10.23
C CYS A 104 -8.49 -9.32 -11.67
N ASN A 105 -7.83 -8.72 -12.66
CA ASN A 105 -8.17 -8.90 -14.06
C ASN A 105 -7.83 -10.30 -14.55
N ASP A 106 -6.69 -10.86 -14.13
CA ASP A 106 -6.34 -12.25 -14.43
C ASP A 106 -7.37 -13.21 -13.81
N LEU A 107 -7.70 -13.05 -12.52
CA LEU A 107 -8.68 -13.90 -11.85
C LEU A 107 -10.04 -13.88 -12.56
N ARG A 108 -10.52 -12.69 -12.97
CA ARG A 108 -11.75 -12.53 -13.75
C ARG A 108 -11.68 -13.21 -15.12
N LEU A 109 -10.53 -13.15 -15.78
CA LEU A 109 -10.33 -13.74 -17.09
C LEU A 109 -10.27 -15.27 -17.00
N LEU A 110 -9.47 -15.80 -16.08
CA LEU A 110 -9.35 -17.23 -15.81
C LEU A 110 -10.69 -17.85 -15.36
N SER A 111 -11.49 -17.10 -14.61
CA SER A 111 -12.83 -17.54 -14.16
C SER A 111 -13.95 -17.24 -15.16
N SER A 112 -13.67 -16.70 -16.35
CA SER A 112 -14.69 -16.37 -17.33
C SER A 112 -15.37 -17.65 -17.85
N GLY A 113 -16.70 -17.65 -17.97
CA GLY A 113 -17.43 -18.88 -18.29
C GLY A 113 -18.94 -18.76 -18.05
N PRO A 114 -19.67 -19.88 -17.85
CA PRO A 114 -19.15 -21.24 -17.63
C PRO A 114 -18.91 -22.07 -18.92
N ARG A 115 -19.38 -21.61 -20.08
CA ARG A 115 -19.24 -22.36 -21.36
C ARG A 115 -18.53 -21.61 -22.48
N ALA A 116 -18.46 -20.29 -22.40
CA ALA A 116 -17.95 -19.41 -23.46
C ALA A 116 -16.84 -18.49 -22.94
N GLY A 117 -15.93 -19.04 -22.12
CA GLY A 117 -14.78 -18.36 -21.55
C GLY A 117 -13.66 -19.36 -21.25
N PHE A 118 -12.68 -18.96 -20.43
CA PHE A 118 -11.55 -19.83 -20.07
C PHE A 118 -11.95 -20.94 -19.08
N GLY A 119 -12.65 -20.60 -18.01
CA GLY A 119 -13.15 -21.58 -17.02
C GLY A 119 -12.06 -22.38 -16.32
N GLU A 120 -10.85 -21.82 -16.18
CA GLU A 120 -9.68 -22.51 -15.61
C GLU A 120 -9.70 -22.56 -14.08
N ILE A 121 -10.35 -21.57 -13.45
CA ILE A 121 -10.55 -21.53 -11.99
C ILE A 121 -12.02 -21.28 -11.64
N ASN A 122 -12.40 -21.70 -10.43
CA ASN A 122 -13.71 -21.42 -9.86
C ASN A 122 -13.58 -20.41 -8.71
N LEU A 123 -14.16 -19.22 -8.87
CA LEU A 123 -14.24 -18.24 -7.79
C LEU A 123 -15.44 -18.53 -6.88
N PRO A 124 -15.34 -18.25 -5.56
CA PRO A 124 -16.46 -18.39 -4.65
C PRO A 124 -17.65 -17.50 -5.06
N ALA A 125 -18.85 -18.08 -5.07
CA ALA A 125 -20.07 -17.32 -5.32
C ALA A 125 -20.44 -16.48 -4.11
N VAL A 126 -20.46 -15.15 -4.28
CA VAL A 126 -20.77 -14.21 -3.20
C VAL A 126 -22.17 -13.61 -3.28
N GLN A 127 -22.77 -13.55 -4.48
CA GLN A 127 -24.14 -13.07 -4.70
C GLN A 127 -24.68 -13.53 -6.06
N ALA A 128 -25.98 -13.33 -6.30
CA ALA A 128 -26.57 -13.51 -7.63
C ALA A 128 -26.07 -12.41 -8.59
N GLY A 129 -25.48 -12.81 -9.71
CA GLY A 129 -24.90 -11.92 -10.71
C GLY A 129 -25.89 -11.35 -11.72
N SER A 130 -27.17 -11.74 -11.64
CA SER A 130 -28.25 -11.20 -12.47
C SER A 130 -29.62 -11.53 -11.88
N SER A 131 -30.56 -10.59 -11.98
CA SER A 131 -31.97 -10.81 -11.63
C SER A 131 -32.73 -11.68 -12.64
N ILE A 132 -32.22 -11.84 -13.87
CA ILE A 132 -32.92 -12.54 -14.96
C ILE A 132 -32.25 -13.86 -15.39
N MET A 133 -30.97 -14.07 -15.08
CA MET A 133 -30.24 -15.29 -15.43
C MET A 133 -30.06 -16.17 -14.18
N PRO A 134 -30.93 -17.16 -13.94
CA PRO A 134 -30.78 -18.08 -12.81
C PRO A 134 -29.42 -18.77 -12.83
N GLY A 135 -28.75 -18.81 -11.67
CA GLY A 135 -27.44 -19.45 -11.53
C GLY A 135 -26.26 -18.64 -12.07
N LYS A 136 -26.48 -17.44 -12.65
CA LYS A 136 -25.38 -16.52 -12.92
C LYS A 136 -24.87 -15.94 -11.60
N VAL A 137 -23.57 -16.08 -11.38
CA VAL A 137 -22.80 -15.52 -10.28
C VAL A 137 -21.94 -14.39 -10.82
#